data_AF-A0A078B2V4-F1
#
_entry.id   AF-A0A078B2V4-F1
#
_cell.length_a   1.000
_cell.length_b   1.000
_cell.length_c   1.000
_cell.angle_alpha   90.00
_cell.angle_beta   90.00
_cell.angle_gamma   90.00
#
_symmetry.space_group_name_H-M   'P 1'
#
loop_
_entity.id
_entity.type
_entity.pdbx_description
1 polymer ?
#
loop_
_entity_poly.entity_id
_entity_poly.type
_entity_poly.pdbx_seq_one_letter_code
_entity_poly.pdbx_strand_id
1 'polypeptide(L)'
;MAERTQTYASPTRNAPNPKDFVVIDKELIKGLTEKEVELEHLKTVIVGLNEKLKVREDLEQDLAHSRAQTQNAEQARTILHQQLEEAARRALEEAEKNKKYQDILIRQNADLGDKLIQQQGIIQGKQSEIETQRHVINGKDRELNELKHTLADFEEVKRQNQQYKRDIHDCNNSRKELQTKFENALEDHRKELEHEFKMREQLIAEKNELARKLNQAEAKIVQLENLIDTQKKMIDERDDEIARLKKLLSILDDIKRQRDQLQASLREFQEERDKLSKQIEDLVRQAQELRAKDEQHFQELMAHRKRVEDELLAKERIINEKDTMIKELTSKNLEMQQQINALESEVAVKNDLQNKLALAQELIEKISDAKERLQKELETASDYLLEQEEKTHKANLTALELLKQLKEAENEIEMLKQYVIDLKSRIAIYIPARDDIIDKKLAEYINNYPDRSKLKIMFMRESEGVYQFGSRRICVRVDKEKINIRVGGGYLSLDEFLDIYTPQELERLERKDPLKKFSEKVAIQKTLVGNEIRESSPIRSPVRGSGNSTAGLSSPMSKSNRSIRSPLKKQPSLK
;
A
#
# COMPACT_ATOMS: atom_id res chain seq x y z
N MET A 1 64.33 -44.95 19.09
CA MET A 1 65.20 -45.12 17.90
C MET A 1 64.59 -44.33 16.74
N ALA A 2 65.44 -43.85 15.83
CA ALA A 2 65.15 -43.42 14.45
C ALA A 2 63.97 -42.46 14.15
N GLU A 3 64.34 -41.37 13.48
CA GLU A 3 63.51 -40.37 12.81
C GLU A 3 62.57 -40.95 11.74
N ARG A 4 61.49 -40.23 11.37
CA ARG A 4 61.48 -39.44 10.10
C ARG A 4 60.25 -38.53 9.88
N THR A 5 60.59 -37.30 9.55
CA THR A 5 59.89 -36.25 8.76
C THR A 5 58.50 -36.51 8.15
N GLN A 6 57.62 -35.50 8.31
CA GLN A 6 56.40 -35.28 7.52
C GLN A 6 56.71 -34.81 6.08
N THR A 7 55.79 -35.05 5.14
CA THR A 7 55.62 -34.25 3.91
C THR A 7 54.13 -34.14 3.57
N TYR A 8 53.53 -32.95 3.66
CA TYR A 8 52.19 -32.66 3.15
C TYR A 8 52.28 -32.09 1.73
N ALA A 9 51.53 -32.66 0.79
CA ALA A 9 51.42 -32.13 -0.57
C ALA A 9 50.19 -31.21 -0.70
N SER A 10 50.36 -30.03 -1.27
CA SER A 10 49.28 -29.07 -1.52
C SER A 10 48.68 -29.26 -2.92
N PRO A 11 47.33 -29.28 -3.09
CA PRO A 11 46.71 -29.34 -4.41
C PRO A 11 46.71 -27.96 -5.09
N THR A 12 47.19 -27.91 -6.34
CA THR A 12 47.20 -26.70 -7.17
C THR A 12 45.81 -26.33 -7.66
N ARG A 13 45.34 -25.11 -7.36
CA ARG A 13 44.15 -24.52 -8.01
C ARG A 13 44.50 -24.07 -9.43
N ASN A 14 43.83 -24.66 -10.43
CA ASN A 14 43.76 -24.04 -11.77
C ASN A 14 42.80 -22.84 -11.73
N ALA A 15 43.18 -21.75 -12.40
CA ALA A 15 42.31 -20.59 -12.64
C ALA A 15 41.72 -20.65 -14.06
N PRO A 16 40.45 -20.27 -14.28
CA PRO A 16 39.85 -20.24 -15.61
C PRO A 16 40.36 -19.05 -16.43
N ASN A 17 40.44 -19.23 -17.76
CA ASN A 17 41.01 -18.26 -18.70
C ASN A 17 39.93 -17.33 -19.29
N PRO A 18 39.93 -16.00 -19.03
CA PRO A 18 38.79 -15.14 -19.32
C PRO A 18 38.90 -14.44 -20.69
N LYS A 19 38.79 -15.19 -21.80
CA LYS A 19 38.81 -14.62 -23.17
C LYS A 19 37.92 -15.37 -24.18
N ASP A 20 36.62 -15.18 -24.07
CA ASP A 20 35.68 -15.38 -25.19
C ASP A 20 34.67 -14.21 -25.21
N PHE A 21 34.86 -13.28 -26.13
CA PHE A 21 33.89 -12.24 -26.46
C PHE A 21 33.24 -12.61 -27.79
N VAL A 22 31.94 -12.89 -27.77
CA VAL A 22 31.16 -13.17 -28.98
C VAL A 22 31.11 -11.92 -29.85
N VAL A 23 31.79 -11.97 -31.00
CA VAL A 23 31.70 -10.94 -32.04
C VAL A 23 30.39 -11.16 -32.80
N ILE A 24 29.46 -10.20 -32.71
CA ILE A 24 28.22 -10.21 -33.48
C ILE A 24 28.48 -9.60 -34.85
N ASP A 25 28.29 -10.39 -35.91
CA ASP A 25 28.48 -9.96 -37.29
C ASP A 25 27.51 -8.84 -37.68
N LYS A 26 28.04 -7.76 -38.25
CA LYS A 26 27.29 -6.55 -38.58
C LYS A 26 26.59 -6.58 -39.95
N GLU A 27 26.68 -7.68 -40.69
CA GLU A 27 26.16 -7.76 -42.06
C GLU A 27 24.70 -8.23 -42.15
N LEU A 28 24.13 -8.82 -41.10
CA LEU A 28 22.74 -9.35 -41.11
C LEU A 28 21.65 -8.25 -41.10
N ILE A 29 21.97 -6.98 -40.86
CA ILE A 29 20.98 -5.90 -40.68
C ILE A 29 20.89 -5.01 -41.93
N LYS A 30 20.53 -5.62 -43.07
CA LYS A 30 20.15 -4.92 -44.31
C LYS A 30 18.92 -5.57 -44.95
N GLY A 31 17.74 -5.03 -44.65
CA GLY A 31 16.46 -5.44 -45.25
C GLY A 31 15.31 -5.60 -44.27
N LEU A 32 15.60 -5.73 -42.97
CA LEU A 32 14.60 -5.85 -41.91
C LEU A 32 13.95 -4.49 -41.60
N THR A 33 12.64 -4.49 -41.37
CA THR A 33 11.88 -3.35 -40.85
C THR A 33 12.10 -3.18 -39.35
N GLU A 34 11.81 -1.98 -38.83
CA GLU A 34 12.06 -1.60 -37.43
C GLU A 34 11.44 -2.60 -36.42
N LYS A 35 10.23 -3.08 -36.69
CA LYS A 35 9.55 -4.12 -35.89
C LYS A 35 10.22 -5.48 -35.92
N GLU A 36 10.89 -5.85 -37.01
CA GLU A 36 11.59 -7.13 -37.11
C GLU A 36 12.92 -7.08 -36.33
N VAL A 37 13.57 -5.91 -36.28
CA VAL A 37 14.73 -5.67 -35.41
C VAL A 37 14.34 -5.74 -33.92
N GLU A 38 13.21 -5.16 -33.52
CA GLU A 38 12.66 -5.34 -32.17
C GLU A 38 12.34 -6.82 -31.86
N LEU A 39 11.82 -7.57 -32.83
CA LEU A 39 11.49 -8.99 -32.67
C LEU A 39 12.73 -9.86 -32.50
N GLU A 40 13.79 -9.64 -33.27
CA GLU A 40 15.08 -10.33 -33.07
C GLU A 40 15.79 -9.90 -31.78
N HIS A 41 15.67 -8.63 -31.38
CA HIS A 41 16.16 -8.20 -30.07
C HIS A 41 15.41 -8.91 -28.93
N LEU A 42 14.08 -9.00 -28.99
CA LEU A 42 13.27 -9.74 -28.03
C LEU A 42 13.59 -11.24 -28.02
N LYS A 43 13.79 -11.89 -29.18
CA LYS A 43 14.28 -13.28 -29.23
C LYS A 43 15.63 -13.43 -28.55
N THR A 44 16.57 -12.52 -28.82
CA THR A 44 17.92 -12.52 -28.22
C THR A 44 17.86 -12.37 -26.70
N VAL A 45 17.00 -11.47 -26.20
CA VAL A 45 16.74 -11.28 -24.77
C VAL A 45 16.08 -12.52 -24.15
N ILE A 46 15.11 -13.14 -24.84
CA ILE A 46 14.46 -14.38 -24.38
C ILE A 46 15.47 -15.54 -24.30
N VAL A 47 16.31 -15.73 -25.32
CA VAL A 47 17.38 -16.75 -25.32
C VAL A 47 18.36 -16.49 -24.17
N GLY A 48 18.88 -15.27 -24.03
CA GLY A 48 19.80 -14.92 -22.95
C GLY A 48 19.19 -14.95 -21.54
N LEU A 49 17.86 -14.85 -21.41
CA LEU A 49 17.15 -15.11 -20.15
C LEU A 49 16.96 -16.61 -19.89
N ASN A 50 16.70 -17.40 -20.94
CA ASN A 50 16.55 -18.85 -20.84
C ASN A 50 17.90 -19.54 -20.52
N GLU A 51 19.00 -19.04 -21.09
CA GLU A 51 20.36 -19.45 -20.73
C GLU A 51 20.71 -19.08 -19.29
N LYS A 52 20.31 -17.89 -18.81
CA LYS A 52 20.49 -17.50 -17.39
C LYS A 52 19.62 -18.33 -16.44
N LEU A 53 18.42 -18.74 -16.86
CA LEU A 53 17.60 -19.70 -16.12
C LEU A 53 18.31 -21.05 -16.03
N LYS A 54 18.80 -21.58 -17.16
CA LYS A 54 19.53 -22.86 -17.19
C LYS A 54 20.80 -22.82 -16.34
N VAL A 55 21.64 -21.79 -16.46
CA VAL A 55 22.82 -21.59 -15.61
C VAL A 55 22.44 -21.49 -14.12
N ARG A 56 21.28 -20.93 -13.79
CA ARG A 56 20.76 -20.94 -12.41
C ARG A 56 20.31 -22.33 -11.97
N GLU A 57 19.64 -23.10 -12.81
CA GLU A 57 19.24 -24.49 -12.52
C GLU A 57 20.48 -25.39 -12.31
N ASP A 58 21.48 -25.27 -13.19
CA ASP A 58 22.78 -25.94 -13.07
C ASP A 58 23.47 -25.55 -11.74
N LEU A 59 23.51 -24.26 -11.38
CA LEU A 59 24.08 -23.78 -10.11
C LEU A 59 23.28 -24.21 -8.87
N GLU A 60 21.95 -24.31 -8.95
CA GLU A 60 21.13 -24.85 -7.85
C GLU A 60 21.35 -26.36 -7.67
N GLN A 61 21.62 -27.08 -8.76
CA GLN A 61 21.99 -28.49 -8.74
C GLN A 61 23.40 -28.72 -8.18
N ASP A 62 24.39 -27.90 -8.56
CA ASP A 62 25.74 -27.89 -7.97
C ASP A 62 25.71 -27.53 -6.47
N LEU A 63 24.89 -26.55 -6.08
CA LEU A 63 24.71 -26.18 -4.67
C LEU A 63 24.09 -27.34 -3.86
N ALA A 64 23.14 -28.07 -4.43
CA ALA A 64 22.57 -29.25 -3.81
C ALA A 64 23.60 -30.39 -3.69
N HIS A 65 24.42 -30.61 -4.74
CA HIS A 65 25.48 -31.62 -4.72
C HIS A 65 26.58 -31.28 -3.69
N SER A 66 27.00 -30.02 -3.63
CA SER A 66 27.97 -29.52 -2.64
C SER A 66 27.45 -29.69 -1.21
N ARG A 67 26.18 -29.37 -0.95
CA ARG A 67 25.53 -29.59 0.36
C ARG A 67 25.51 -31.08 0.75
N ALA A 68 25.18 -31.96 -0.19
CA ALA A 68 25.22 -33.41 0.05
C ALA A 68 26.65 -33.91 0.35
N GLN A 69 27.67 -33.40 -0.37
CA GLN A 69 29.07 -33.70 -0.07
C GLN A 69 29.48 -33.22 1.34
N THR A 70 29.11 -32.00 1.75
CA THR A 70 29.42 -31.50 3.10
C THR A 70 28.72 -32.32 4.19
N GLN A 71 27.45 -32.71 3.99
CA GLN A 71 26.70 -33.52 4.94
C GLN A 71 27.31 -34.93 5.09
N ASN A 72 27.74 -35.54 3.98
CA ASN A 72 28.44 -36.83 4.01
C ASN A 72 29.81 -36.73 4.70
N ALA A 73 30.54 -35.62 4.51
CA ALA A 73 31.81 -35.37 5.18
C ALA A 73 31.65 -35.18 6.70
N GLU A 74 30.59 -34.50 7.15
CA GLU A 74 30.25 -34.37 8.58
C GLU A 74 29.85 -35.71 9.20
N GLN A 75 29.06 -36.54 8.50
CA GLN A 75 28.72 -37.89 8.95
C GLN A 75 29.98 -38.76 9.09
N ALA A 76 30.86 -38.77 8.07
CA ALA A 76 32.11 -39.51 8.11
C ALA A 76 33.03 -39.04 9.27
N ARG A 77 33.11 -37.73 9.51
CA ARG A 77 33.85 -37.16 10.65
C ARG A 77 33.24 -37.58 12.00
N THR A 78 31.93 -37.65 12.10
CA THR A 78 31.23 -38.09 13.34
C THR A 78 31.54 -39.56 13.65
N ILE A 79 31.50 -40.43 12.64
CA ILE A 79 31.87 -41.84 12.74
C ILE A 79 33.35 -41.99 13.13
N LEU A 80 34.25 -41.21 12.54
CA LEU A 80 35.68 -41.23 12.85
C LEU A 80 35.96 -40.81 14.30
N HIS A 81 35.24 -39.80 14.83
CA HIS A 81 35.34 -39.41 16.23
C HIS A 81 34.91 -40.54 17.18
N GLN A 82 33.81 -41.24 16.89
CA GLN A 82 33.35 -42.38 17.70
C GLN A 82 34.37 -43.53 17.69
N GLN A 83 34.97 -43.83 16.54
CA GLN A 83 36.03 -44.86 16.42
C GLN A 83 37.30 -44.48 17.20
N LEU A 84 37.68 -43.19 17.21
CA LEU A 84 38.79 -42.67 18.02
C LEU A 84 38.51 -42.78 19.53
N GLU A 85 37.28 -42.48 19.96
CA GLU A 85 36.88 -42.56 21.36
C GLU A 85 36.83 -44.01 21.87
N GLU A 86 36.34 -44.95 21.05
CA GLU A 86 36.44 -46.38 21.34
C GLU A 86 37.89 -46.87 21.40
N ALA A 87 38.75 -46.45 20.47
CA ALA A 87 40.16 -46.83 20.47
C ALA A 87 40.89 -46.32 21.73
N ALA A 88 40.61 -45.09 22.15
CA ALA A 88 41.15 -44.51 23.39
C ALA A 88 40.71 -45.29 24.64
N ARG A 89 39.43 -45.70 24.71
CA ARG A 89 38.93 -46.54 25.82
C ARG A 89 39.64 -47.89 25.88
N ARG A 90 39.79 -48.57 24.74
CA ARG A 90 40.47 -49.89 24.67
C ARG A 90 41.93 -49.80 25.11
N ALA A 91 42.66 -48.76 24.67
CA ALA A 91 44.05 -48.52 25.07
C ALA A 91 44.19 -48.29 26.59
N LEU A 92 43.23 -47.60 27.22
CA LEU A 92 43.21 -47.38 28.66
C LEU A 92 43.04 -48.70 29.45
N GLU A 93 42.10 -49.54 29.02
CA GLU A 93 41.89 -50.87 29.64
C GLU A 93 43.10 -51.79 29.51
N GLU A 94 43.83 -51.71 28.40
CA GLU A 94 45.04 -52.51 28.15
C GLU A 94 46.22 -52.01 29.01
N ALA A 95 46.36 -50.70 29.19
CA ALA A 95 47.31 -50.12 30.14
C ALA A 95 47.06 -50.57 31.59
N GLU A 96 45.80 -50.63 32.03
CA GLU A 96 45.46 -51.18 33.35
C GLU A 96 45.81 -52.67 33.50
N LYS A 97 45.56 -53.49 32.48
CA LYS A 97 45.88 -54.92 32.48
C LYS A 97 47.41 -55.12 32.58
N ASN A 98 48.18 -54.35 31.82
CA ASN A 98 49.64 -54.39 31.85
C ASN A 98 50.22 -53.95 33.21
N LYS A 99 49.66 -52.92 33.85
CA LYS A 99 50.05 -52.50 35.21
C LYS A 99 49.85 -53.63 36.22
N LYS A 100 48.65 -54.25 36.22
CA LYS A 100 48.32 -55.38 37.11
C LYS A 100 49.27 -56.58 36.89
N TYR A 101 49.77 -56.78 35.67
CA TYR A 101 50.75 -57.83 35.37
C TYR A 101 52.16 -57.52 35.91
N GLN A 102 52.59 -56.25 35.85
CA GLN A 102 53.86 -55.80 36.45
C GLN A 102 53.84 -55.92 37.98
N ASP A 103 52.73 -55.54 38.63
CA ASP A 103 52.56 -55.66 40.08
C ASP A 103 52.71 -57.11 40.60
N ILE A 104 52.31 -58.11 39.79
CA ILE A 104 52.47 -59.54 40.10
C ILE A 104 53.94 -59.98 39.99
N LEU A 105 54.63 -59.60 38.90
CA LEU A 105 56.04 -59.94 38.68
C LEU A 105 56.96 -59.36 39.76
N ILE A 106 56.69 -58.14 40.23
CA ILE A 106 57.46 -57.50 41.31
C ILE A 106 57.38 -58.31 42.60
N ARG A 107 56.19 -58.83 42.95
CA ARG A 107 56.01 -59.68 44.15
C ARG A 107 56.74 -61.01 44.03
N GLN A 108 56.65 -61.68 42.88
CA GLN A 108 57.33 -62.97 42.66
C GLN A 108 58.86 -62.86 42.77
N ASN A 109 59.45 -61.74 42.34
CA ASN A 109 60.88 -61.50 42.49
C ASN A 109 61.31 -61.24 43.95
N ALA A 110 60.46 -60.63 44.78
CA ALA A 110 60.72 -60.48 46.22
C ALA A 110 60.75 -61.85 46.94
N ASP A 111 59.71 -62.67 46.72
CA ASP A 111 59.59 -64.03 47.28
C ASP A 111 60.74 -64.98 46.90
N LEU A 112 61.51 -64.67 45.87
CA LEU A 112 62.70 -65.42 45.45
C LEU A 112 63.99 -64.90 46.10
N GLY A 113 64.08 -63.60 46.40
CA GLY A 113 65.22 -63.00 47.09
C GLY A 113 65.39 -63.53 48.52
N ASP A 114 64.31 -63.56 49.30
CA ASP A 114 64.34 -64.00 50.70
C ASP A 114 64.80 -65.47 50.84
N LYS A 115 64.40 -66.32 49.89
CA LYS A 115 64.79 -67.75 49.84
C LYS A 115 66.29 -67.93 49.56
N LEU A 116 66.90 -67.01 48.79
CA LEU A 116 68.34 -67.04 48.51
C LEU A 116 69.16 -66.72 49.76
N ILE A 117 68.75 -65.68 50.51
CA ILE A 117 69.39 -65.25 51.76
C ILE A 117 69.35 -66.40 52.79
N GLN A 118 68.20 -67.09 52.91
CA GLN A 118 68.02 -68.18 53.86
C GLN A 118 68.98 -69.36 53.62
N GLN A 119 69.35 -69.66 52.37
CA GLN A 119 70.31 -70.73 52.07
C GLN A 119 71.78 -70.35 52.37
N GLN A 120 72.16 -69.08 52.20
CA GLN A 120 73.53 -68.64 52.46
C GLN A 120 73.94 -68.78 53.94
N GLY A 121 73.03 -68.52 54.88
CA GLY A 121 73.29 -68.68 56.31
C GLY A 121 73.61 -70.12 56.74
N ILE A 122 73.02 -71.12 56.07
CA ILE A 122 73.26 -72.54 56.37
C ILE A 122 74.69 -72.95 55.99
N ILE A 123 75.24 -72.38 54.91
CA ILE A 123 76.57 -72.72 54.40
C ILE A 123 77.68 -72.24 55.36
N GLN A 124 77.56 -71.01 55.89
CA GLN A 124 78.56 -70.44 56.80
C GLN A 124 78.68 -71.25 58.11
N GLY A 125 77.55 -71.71 58.67
CA GLY A 125 77.55 -72.51 59.89
C GLY A 125 78.37 -73.80 59.79
N LYS A 126 78.42 -74.43 58.61
CA LYS A 126 79.16 -75.67 58.37
C LYS A 126 80.68 -75.49 58.21
N GLN A 127 81.17 -74.27 58.03
CA GLN A 127 82.62 -74.01 57.91
C GLN A 127 83.32 -73.96 59.28
N SER A 128 82.66 -73.41 60.30
CA SER A 128 83.20 -73.25 61.66
C SER A 128 83.50 -74.57 62.39
N GLU A 129 82.71 -75.62 62.13
CA GLU A 129 82.92 -76.96 62.72
C GLU A 129 84.23 -77.64 62.27
N ILE A 130 84.81 -77.21 61.14
CA ILE A 130 85.99 -77.86 60.55
C ILE A 130 87.30 -77.34 61.17
N GLU A 131 87.34 -76.08 61.59
CA GLU A 131 88.56 -75.44 62.09
C GLU A 131 88.92 -75.88 63.52
N THR A 132 87.90 -76.02 64.38
CA THR A 132 88.07 -76.45 65.77
C THR A 132 88.71 -77.84 65.90
N GLN A 133 88.41 -78.77 64.98
CA GLN A 133 88.98 -80.13 65.01
C GLN A 133 90.49 -80.17 64.73
N ARG A 134 91.05 -79.20 63.99
CA ARG A 134 92.48 -79.16 63.68
C ARG A 134 93.35 -78.82 64.91
N HIS A 135 92.80 -78.07 65.87
CA HIS A 135 93.63 -77.43 66.89
C HIS A 135 94.09 -78.39 68.01
N VAL A 136 93.37 -79.49 68.21
CA VAL A 136 93.62 -80.48 69.28
C VAL A 136 94.84 -81.36 68.99
N ILE A 137 95.10 -81.67 67.71
CA ILE A 137 96.14 -82.63 67.30
C ILE A 137 97.54 -82.13 67.69
N ASN A 138 97.84 -80.86 67.45
CA ASN A 138 99.16 -80.25 67.63
C ASN A 138 99.66 -80.17 69.09
N GLY A 139 98.82 -80.51 70.08
CA GLY A 139 99.20 -80.48 71.50
C GLY A 139 100.04 -81.67 71.94
N LYS A 140 99.89 -82.83 71.29
CA LYS A 140 100.41 -84.12 71.82
C LYS A 140 101.89 -84.40 71.57
N ASP A 141 102.53 -83.74 70.60
CA ASP A 141 103.90 -84.05 70.19
C ASP A 141 105.00 -83.48 71.12
N ARG A 142 104.67 -82.58 72.05
CA ARG A 142 105.67 -81.83 72.84
C ARG A 142 106.15 -82.56 74.10
N GLU A 143 105.29 -83.38 74.72
CA GLU A 143 105.55 -84.05 76.01
C GLU A 143 106.67 -85.12 75.95
N LEU A 144 107.16 -85.47 74.74
CA LEU A 144 108.04 -86.62 74.50
C LEU A 144 109.54 -86.37 74.76
N ASN A 145 110.00 -85.11 74.86
CA ASN A 145 111.41 -84.77 74.64
C ASN A 145 112.30 -84.56 75.88
N GLU A 146 111.74 -84.28 77.06
CA GLU A 146 112.53 -83.72 78.18
C GLU A 146 113.27 -84.79 79.05
N LEU A 147 112.89 -86.06 78.94
CA LEU A 147 113.29 -87.17 79.84
C LEU A 147 114.73 -87.74 79.63
N LYS A 148 115.72 -86.93 79.22
CA LYS A 148 116.98 -87.44 78.62
C LYS A 148 118.34 -86.97 79.20
N HIS A 149 118.43 -86.21 80.31
CA HIS A 149 119.66 -85.42 80.57
C HIS A 149 120.23 -85.35 82.01
N THR A 150 120.02 -86.33 82.90
CA THR A 150 120.52 -86.28 84.30
C THR A 150 121.19 -87.58 84.78
N LEU A 151 122.49 -87.78 84.50
CA LEU A 151 123.26 -88.98 84.93
C LEU A 151 124.80 -88.76 84.87
N ALA A 152 125.47 -88.36 85.98
CA ALA A 152 126.85 -87.84 85.94
C ALA A 152 127.70 -88.09 87.24
N ASP A 153 128.83 -87.38 87.34
CA ASP A 153 129.86 -87.23 88.40
C ASP A 153 129.33 -87.33 89.86
N PHE A 154 130.00 -87.92 90.87
CA PHE A 154 131.33 -88.55 91.02
C PHE A 154 132.54 -87.65 90.72
N GLU A 155 133.28 -87.05 91.68
CA GLU A 155 133.61 -87.45 93.08
C GLU A 155 134.26 -88.84 93.21
N GLU A 156 135.23 -89.09 94.10
CA GLU A 156 136.18 -88.18 94.77
C GLU A 156 137.55 -88.90 94.86
N VAL A 157 138.52 -88.43 94.08
CA VAL A 157 139.82 -89.11 93.94
C VAL A 157 140.90 -88.41 94.76
N LYS A 158 141.84 -89.21 95.29
CA LYS A 158 143.20 -88.80 95.70
C LYS A 158 143.41 -88.27 97.13
N ARG A 159 143.22 -89.14 98.12
CA ARG A 159 144.34 -89.93 98.69
C ARG A 159 145.71 -89.21 98.88
N GLN A 160 145.74 -87.97 99.39
CA GLN A 160 146.96 -87.21 99.75
C GLN A 160 147.37 -87.41 101.24
N ASN A 161 146.64 -88.24 101.96
CA ASN A 161 146.86 -88.62 103.36
C ASN A 161 148.14 -89.46 103.56
N GLN A 162 149.30 -88.82 103.78
CA GLN A 162 150.39 -89.42 104.59
C GLN A 162 151.55 -88.50 105.01
N GLN A 163 151.97 -87.52 104.19
CA GLN A 163 153.27 -86.86 104.41
C GLN A 163 153.34 -85.97 105.68
N TYR A 164 152.21 -85.47 106.18
CA TYR A 164 152.11 -84.51 107.30
C TYR A 164 152.54 -85.03 108.69
N LYS A 165 153.09 -86.24 108.82
CA LYS A 165 153.32 -86.89 110.13
C LYS A 165 154.68 -86.66 110.80
N ARG A 166 155.64 -85.97 110.16
CA ARG A 166 157.01 -85.84 110.70
C ARG A 166 157.25 -84.50 111.40
N ASP A 167 157.36 -83.42 110.63
CA ASP A 167 158.10 -82.24 111.09
C ASP A 167 157.22 -81.17 111.78
N ILE A 168 156.04 -81.57 112.26
CA ILE A 168 155.14 -80.72 113.07
C ILE A 168 155.75 -80.38 114.46
N HIS A 169 156.88 -81.01 114.83
CA HIS A 169 157.67 -80.60 115.99
C HIS A 169 158.18 -79.16 115.85
N ASP A 170 158.81 -78.81 114.71
CA ASP A 170 159.26 -77.44 114.41
C ASP A 170 158.07 -76.50 114.21
N CYS A 171 156.98 -77.03 113.64
CA CYS A 171 155.72 -76.30 113.52
C CYS A 171 155.20 -75.81 114.89
N ASN A 172 155.50 -76.45 116.03
CA ASN A 172 154.95 -76.01 117.32
C ASN A 172 155.53 -74.68 117.83
N ASN A 173 156.75 -74.30 117.45
CA ASN A 173 157.29 -72.97 117.75
C ASN A 173 156.81 -71.94 116.72
N SER A 174 156.87 -72.26 115.42
CA SER A 174 156.28 -71.45 114.36
C SER A 174 154.79 -71.17 114.58
N ARG A 175 154.06 -72.12 115.18
CA ARG A 175 152.62 -72.02 115.49
C ARG A 175 152.28 -70.86 116.41
N LYS A 176 153.17 -70.41 117.30
CA LYS A 176 152.89 -69.24 118.15
C LYS A 176 152.90 -67.93 117.35
N GLU A 177 153.94 -67.69 116.56
CA GLU A 177 153.98 -66.50 115.68
C GLU A 177 152.95 -66.57 114.54
N LEU A 178 152.72 -67.77 114.01
CA LEU A 178 151.73 -68.01 112.98
C LEU A 178 150.30 -67.88 113.52
N GLN A 179 150.05 -68.22 114.80
CA GLN A 179 148.77 -67.96 115.46
C GLN A 179 148.48 -66.45 115.55
N THR A 180 149.45 -65.62 115.95
CA THR A 180 149.23 -64.15 115.99
C THR A 180 149.01 -63.57 114.59
N LYS A 181 149.68 -64.12 113.56
CA LYS A 181 149.44 -63.76 112.16
C LYS A 181 148.07 -64.25 111.65
N PHE A 182 147.61 -65.43 112.06
CA PHE A 182 146.27 -65.94 111.74
C PHE A 182 145.17 -65.17 112.45
N GLU A 183 145.35 -64.76 113.71
CA GLU A 183 144.38 -63.96 114.46
C GLU A 183 144.18 -62.60 113.78
N ASN A 184 145.25 -61.93 113.35
CA ASN A 184 145.16 -60.71 112.54
C ASN A 184 144.51 -60.97 111.16
N ALA A 185 144.93 -62.02 110.43
CA ALA A 185 144.37 -62.33 109.10
C ALA A 185 142.90 -62.76 109.15
N LEU A 186 142.45 -63.43 110.23
CA LEU A 186 141.04 -63.75 110.46
C LEU A 186 140.22 -62.50 110.82
N GLU A 187 140.81 -61.57 111.55
CA GLU A 187 140.18 -60.29 111.89
C GLU A 187 140.09 -59.35 110.66
N ASP A 188 141.08 -59.39 109.76
CA ASP A 188 141.04 -58.64 108.49
C ASP A 188 140.11 -59.29 107.46
N HIS A 189 140.14 -60.62 107.28
CA HIS A 189 139.12 -61.31 106.48
C HIS A 189 137.70 -61.18 107.08
N ARG A 190 137.55 -61.02 108.40
CA ARG A 190 136.26 -60.64 109.01
C ARG A 190 135.80 -59.27 108.53
N LYS A 191 136.68 -58.27 108.51
CA LYS A 191 136.35 -56.92 108.02
C LYS A 191 136.03 -56.91 106.53
N GLU A 192 136.77 -57.66 105.71
CA GLU A 192 136.46 -57.85 104.29
C GLU A 192 135.10 -58.54 104.09
N LEU A 193 134.83 -59.62 104.82
CA LEU A 193 133.56 -60.34 104.72
C LEU A 193 132.39 -59.48 105.22
N GLU A 194 132.57 -58.69 106.29
CA GLU A 194 131.57 -57.74 106.80
C GLU A 194 131.37 -56.55 105.85
N HIS A 195 132.42 -56.13 105.12
CA HIS A 195 132.33 -55.13 104.06
C HIS A 195 131.55 -55.67 102.85
N GLU A 196 131.86 -56.88 102.39
CA GLU A 196 131.11 -57.59 101.33
C GLU A 196 129.66 -57.84 101.72
N PHE A 197 129.37 -58.20 102.98
CA PHE A 197 127.99 -58.30 103.47
C PHE A 197 127.27 -56.95 103.39
N LYS A 198 127.90 -55.85 103.84
CA LYS A 198 127.31 -54.50 103.76
C LYS A 198 127.12 -54.02 102.32
N MET A 199 128.07 -54.28 101.42
CA MET A 199 127.95 -53.95 99.99
C MET A 199 126.86 -54.80 99.33
N ARG A 200 126.72 -56.07 99.71
CA ARG A 200 125.64 -56.94 99.25
C ARG A 200 124.26 -56.52 99.78
N GLU A 201 124.17 -56.05 101.03
CA GLU A 201 122.94 -55.44 101.57
C GLU A 201 122.58 -54.15 100.83
N GLN A 202 123.55 -53.29 100.52
CA GLN A 202 123.34 -52.10 99.68
C GLN A 202 122.84 -52.47 98.28
N LEU A 203 123.49 -53.42 97.59
CA LEU A 203 123.05 -53.89 96.27
C LEU A 203 121.66 -54.56 96.30
N ILE A 204 121.29 -55.23 97.40
CA ILE A 204 119.93 -55.76 97.61
C ILE A 204 118.92 -54.63 97.83
N ALA A 205 119.27 -53.59 98.60
CA ALA A 205 118.43 -52.41 98.78
C ALA A 205 118.21 -51.66 97.46
N GLU A 206 119.27 -51.40 96.69
CA GLU A 206 119.21 -50.78 95.37
C GLU A 206 118.39 -51.61 94.37
N LYS A 207 118.60 -52.93 94.33
CA LYS A 207 117.79 -53.84 93.51
C LYS A 207 116.29 -53.75 93.87
N ASN A 208 115.98 -53.71 95.16
CA ASN A 208 114.60 -53.61 95.64
C ASN A 208 113.98 -52.23 95.35
N GLU A 209 114.77 -51.15 95.37
CA GLU A 209 114.31 -49.81 94.97
C GLU A 209 114.11 -49.71 93.45
N LEU A 210 115.02 -50.29 92.66
CA LEU A 210 114.88 -50.40 91.20
C LEU A 210 113.66 -51.24 90.82
N ALA A 211 113.39 -52.35 91.49
CA ALA A 211 112.17 -53.14 91.29
C ALA A 211 110.90 -52.33 91.63
N ARG A 212 110.90 -51.54 92.72
CA ARG A 212 109.78 -50.62 93.03
C ARG A 212 109.59 -49.56 91.95
N LYS A 213 110.67 -48.99 91.42
CA LYS A 213 110.65 -48.00 90.32
C LYS A 213 110.15 -48.62 89.01
N LEU A 214 110.54 -49.85 88.70
CA LEU A 214 110.07 -50.61 87.54
C LEU A 214 108.56 -50.87 87.63
N ASN A 215 108.09 -51.45 88.72
CA ASN A 215 106.66 -51.73 88.92
C ASN A 215 105.81 -50.44 88.88
N GLN A 216 106.35 -49.30 89.35
CA GLN A 216 105.71 -47.99 89.23
C GLN A 216 105.71 -47.43 87.79
N ALA A 217 106.70 -47.78 86.96
CA ALA A 217 106.73 -47.43 85.55
C ALA A 217 105.73 -48.30 84.75
N GLU A 218 105.70 -49.62 85.00
CA GLU A 218 104.75 -50.56 84.41
C GLU A 218 103.29 -50.16 84.73
N ALA A 219 102.99 -49.83 85.98
CA ALA A 219 101.67 -49.33 86.38
C ALA A 219 101.28 -48.02 85.65
N LYS A 220 102.25 -47.14 85.36
CA LYS A 220 102.01 -45.92 84.56
C LYS A 220 101.82 -46.23 83.08
N ILE A 221 102.53 -47.21 82.52
CA ILE A 221 102.34 -47.66 81.13
C ILE A 221 100.91 -48.18 80.96
N VAL A 222 100.44 -49.07 81.84
CA VAL A 222 99.06 -49.58 81.79
C VAL A 222 98.02 -48.45 81.95
N GLN A 223 98.28 -47.44 82.79
CA GLN A 223 97.41 -46.26 82.89
C GLN A 223 97.38 -45.43 81.61
N LEU A 224 98.53 -45.25 80.93
CA LEU A 224 98.64 -44.53 79.67
C LEU A 224 98.01 -45.32 78.50
N GLU A 225 98.14 -46.64 78.47
CA GLU A 225 97.49 -47.50 77.47
C GLU A 225 95.95 -47.42 77.57
N ASN A 226 95.40 -47.48 78.79
CA ASN A 226 93.97 -47.26 79.01
C ASN A 226 93.50 -45.83 78.63
N LEU A 227 94.35 -44.82 78.82
CA LEU A 227 94.08 -43.45 78.39
C LEU A 227 94.12 -43.32 76.85
N ILE A 228 95.07 -43.99 76.19
CA ILE A 228 95.19 -44.05 74.74
C ILE A 228 93.97 -44.74 74.13
N ASP A 229 93.51 -45.87 74.68
CA ASP A 229 92.35 -46.60 74.15
C ASP A 229 91.00 -45.92 74.41
N THR A 230 90.89 -45.12 75.49
CA THR A 230 89.73 -44.22 75.67
C THR A 230 89.79 -43.01 74.72
N GLN A 231 90.97 -42.45 74.46
CA GLN A 231 91.15 -41.40 73.45
C GLN A 231 90.88 -41.89 72.02
N LYS A 232 91.29 -43.11 71.65
CA LYS A 232 90.96 -43.74 70.34
C LYS A 232 89.44 -43.81 70.15
N LYS A 233 88.70 -44.37 71.12
CA LYS A 233 87.23 -44.44 71.06
C LYS A 233 86.58 -43.05 70.90
N MET A 234 87.11 -42.05 71.59
CA MET A 234 86.64 -40.66 71.40
C MET A 234 86.95 -40.10 70.01
N ILE A 235 88.08 -40.47 69.39
CA ILE A 235 88.41 -40.10 68.00
C ILE A 235 87.47 -40.81 67.03
N ASP A 236 87.26 -42.12 67.19
CA ASP A 236 86.32 -42.90 66.37
C ASP A 236 84.91 -42.28 66.41
N GLU A 237 84.40 -41.95 67.61
CA GLU A 237 83.13 -41.23 67.80
C GLU A 237 83.11 -39.84 67.13
N ARG A 238 84.23 -39.12 67.10
CA ARG A 238 84.30 -37.81 66.41
C ARG A 238 84.35 -37.97 64.90
N ASP A 239 85.06 -38.96 64.37
CA ASP A 239 85.13 -39.20 62.92
C ASP A 239 83.79 -39.70 62.36
N ASP A 240 83.05 -40.49 63.13
CA ASP A 240 81.67 -40.89 62.83
C ASP A 240 80.72 -39.67 62.75
N GLU A 241 80.85 -38.74 63.70
CA GLU A 241 80.05 -37.49 63.70
C GLU A 241 80.51 -36.52 62.59
N ILE A 242 81.80 -36.44 62.29
CA ILE A 242 82.34 -35.70 61.13
C ILE A 242 81.80 -36.29 59.82
N ALA A 243 81.65 -37.61 59.70
CA ALA A 243 81.05 -38.25 58.53
C ALA A 243 79.55 -37.91 58.39
N ARG A 244 78.80 -37.87 59.50
CA ARG A 244 77.40 -37.42 59.52
C ARG A 244 77.28 -35.95 59.11
N LEU A 245 78.11 -35.06 59.68
CA LEU A 245 78.12 -33.63 59.36
C LEU A 245 78.52 -33.37 57.89
N LYS A 246 79.48 -34.11 57.34
CA LYS A 246 79.82 -34.07 55.89
C LYS A 246 78.63 -34.47 55.01
N LYS A 247 77.87 -35.51 55.40
CA LYS A 247 76.65 -35.92 54.69
C LYS A 247 75.54 -34.86 54.79
N LEU A 248 75.39 -34.22 55.95
CA LEU A 248 74.43 -33.13 56.15
C LEU A 248 74.80 -31.90 55.29
N LEU A 249 76.09 -31.55 55.22
CA LEU A 249 76.59 -30.47 54.36
C LEU A 249 76.29 -30.73 52.87
N SER A 250 76.50 -31.95 52.37
CA SER A 250 76.16 -32.30 50.98
C SER A 250 74.68 -32.07 50.68
N ILE A 251 73.79 -32.49 51.59
CA ILE A 251 72.34 -32.28 51.45
C ILE A 251 72.01 -30.77 51.47
N LEU A 252 72.69 -29.99 52.32
CA LEU A 252 72.48 -28.55 52.44
C LEU A 252 72.97 -27.77 51.21
N ASP A 253 74.07 -28.17 50.58
CA ASP A 253 74.54 -27.60 49.31
C ASP A 253 73.61 -27.97 48.13
N ASP A 254 73.02 -29.17 48.10
CA ASP A 254 72.03 -29.53 47.08
C ASP A 254 70.69 -28.79 47.27
N ILE A 255 70.23 -28.61 48.52
CA ILE A 255 69.08 -27.73 48.84
C ILE A 255 69.37 -26.28 48.42
N LYS A 256 70.60 -25.80 48.65
CA LYS A 256 71.04 -24.46 48.23
C LYS A 256 71.05 -24.31 46.70
N ARG A 257 71.54 -25.30 45.96
CA ARG A 257 71.46 -25.34 44.48
C ARG A 257 70.02 -25.29 43.99
N GLN A 258 69.11 -26.09 44.58
CA GLN A 258 67.69 -26.08 44.24
C GLN A 258 67.03 -24.73 44.55
N ARG A 259 67.33 -24.14 45.71
CA ARG A 259 66.89 -22.78 46.07
C ARG A 259 67.36 -21.74 45.05
N ASP A 260 68.62 -21.79 44.65
CA ASP A 260 69.23 -20.80 43.76
C ASP A 260 68.69 -20.94 42.32
N GLN A 261 68.39 -22.17 41.87
CA GLN A 261 67.63 -22.44 40.63
C GLN A 261 66.20 -21.88 40.71
N LEU A 262 65.46 -22.17 41.79
CA LEU A 262 64.10 -21.64 41.97
C LEU A 262 64.08 -20.11 42.06
N GLN A 263 65.09 -19.48 42.67
CA GLN A 263 65.23 -18.02 42.70
C GLN A 263 65.57 -17.43 41.32
N ALA A 264 66.28 -18.15 40.45
CA ALA A 264 66.50 -17.72 39.07
C ALA A 264 65.17 -17.71 38.29
N SER A 265 64.45 -18.84 38.24
CA SER A 265 63.17 -18.91 37.53
C SER A 265 62.08 -18.00 38.10
N LEU A 266 62.09 -17.75 39.41
CA LEU A 266 61.16 -16.78 40.02
C LEU A 266 61.46 -15.33 39.58
N ARG A 267 62.73 -14.98 39.28
CA ARG A 267 63.08 -13.70 38.65
C ARG A 267 62.67 -13.65 37.18
N GLU A 268 62.87 -14.74 36.43
CA GLU A 268 62.44 -14.83 35.02
C GLU A 268 60.92 -14.60 34.90
N PHE A 269 60.12 -15.28 35.72
CA PHE A 269 58.66 -15.06 35.78
C PHE A 269 58.27 -13.66 36.27
N GLN A 270 59.06 -13.02 37.16
CA GLN A 270 58.83 -11.63 37.55
C GLN A 270 59.07 -10.66 36.38
N GLU A 271 60.15 -10.85 35.62
CA GLU A 271 60.40 -10.03 34.43
C GLU A 271 59.36 -10.23 33.33
N GLU A 272 58.91 -11.47 33.10
CA GLU A 272 57.82 -11.75 32.15
C GLU A 272 56.50 -11.12 32.58
N ARG A 273 56.13 -11.25 33.86
CA ARG A 273 54.97 -10.58 34.44
C ARG A 273 55.06 -9.06 34.25
N ASP A 274 56.21 -8.46 34.51
CA ASP A 274 56.37 -7.01 34.44
C ASP A 274 56.42 -6.48 32.99
N LYS A 275 56.83 -7.33 32.02
CA LYS A 275 56.65 -7.08 30.58
C LYS A 275 55.17 -7.14 30.18
N LEU A 276 54.43 -8.16 30.65
CA LEU A 276 52.99 -8.32 30.40
C LEU A 276 52.14 -7.21 31.05
N SER A 277 52.45 -6.80 32.28
CA SER A 277 51.77 -5.67 32.94
C SER A 277 51.87 -4.39 32.13
N LYS A 278 53.05 -4.06 31.58
CA LYS A 278 53.21 -2.88 30.71
C LYS A 278 52.39 -2.98 29.42
N GLN A 279 52.36 -4.16 28.79
CA GLN A 279 51.51 -4.39 27.60
C GLN A 279 50.02 -4.24 27.93
N ILE A 280 49.58 -4.67 29.12
CA ILE A 280 48.21 -4.48 29.59
C ILE A 280 47.93 -2.99 29.86
N GLU A 281 48.85 -2.25 30.49
CA GLU A 281 48.72 -0.81 30.72
C GLU A 281 48.61 -0.01 29.40
N ASP A 282 49.46 -0.32 28.41
CA ASP A 282 49.40 0.29 27.08
C ASP A 282 48.09 -0.02 26.35
N LEU A 283 47.60 -1.27 26.41
CA LEU A 283 46.31 -1.67 25.82
C LEU A 283 45.11 -1.02 26.53
N VAL A 284 45.13 -0.92 27.86
CA VAL A 284 44.11 -0.21 28.66
C VAL A 284 44.08 1.26 28.28
N ARG A 285 45.25 1.90 28.13
CA ARG A 285 45.34 3.29 27.68
C ARG A 285 44.79 3.47 26.26
N GLN A 286 45.16 2.61 25.30
CA GLN A 286 44.63 2.67 23.94
C GLN A 286 43.10 2.50 23.91
N ALA A 287 42.55 1.59 24.73
CA ALA A 287 41.11 1.43 24.87
C ALA A 287 40.41 2.65 25.50
N GLN A 288 41.07 3.37 26.42
CA GLN A 288 40.57 4.64 26.95
C GLN A 288 40.60 5.76 25.91
N GLU A 289 41.69 5.89 25.14
CA GLU A 289 41.82 6.88 24.06
C GLU A 289 40.82 6.65 22.91
N LEU A 290 40.45 5.39 22.63
CA LEU A 290 39.37 5.05 21.69
C LEU A 290 38.00 5.43 22.25
N ARG A 291 37.67 4.99 23.48
CA ARG A 291 36.38 5.34 24.12
C ARG A 291 36.14 6.85 24.22
N ALA A 292 37.18 7.64 24.46
CA ALA A 292 37.07 9.09 24.48
C ALA A 292 36.70 9.69 23.11
N LYS A 293 37.18 9.11 22.01
CA LYS A 293 36.83 9.51 20.64
C LYS A 293 35.42 9.05 20.27
N ASP A 294 35.04 7.84 20.64
CA ASP A 294 33.70 7.30 20.41
C ASP A 294 32.64 8.15 21.14
N GLU A 295 32.90 8.54 22.40
CA GLU A 295 32.04 9.42 23.19
C GLU A 295 31.94 10.83 22.57
N GLN A 296 33.06 11.42 22.14
CA GLN A 296 33.04 12.71 21.42
C GLN A 296 32.20 12.62 20.13
N HIS A 297 32.40 11.58 19.32
CA HIS A 297 31.66 11.42 18.07
C HIS A 297 30.18 11.12 18.29
N PHE A 298 29.83 10.40 19.36
CA PHE A 298 28.45 10.21 19.79
C PHE A 298 27.79 11.53 20.20
N GLN A 299 28.48 12.39 20.95
CA GLN A 299 27.98 13.72 21.33
C GLN A 299 27.80 14.63 20.09
N GLU A 300 28.74 14.62 19.14
CA GLU A 300 28.61 15.32 17.85
C GLU A 300 27.38 14.82 17.06
N LEU A 301 27.21 13.51 16.96
CA LEU A 301 26.10 12.87 16.23
C LEU A 301 24.75 13.19 16.87
N MET A 302 24.65 13.20 18.20
CA MET A 302 23.45 13.60 18.93
C MET A 302 23.17 15.11 18.76
N ALA A 303 24.20 15.96 18.76
CA ALA A 303 24.06 17.40 18.50
C ALA A 303 23.70 17.69 17.03
N HIS A 304 24.12 16.85 16.07
CA HIS A 304 23.68 16.90 14.68
C HIS A 304 22.22 16.44 14.53
N ARG A 305 21.87 15.27 15.09
CA ARG A 305 20.50 14.74 15.09
C ARG A 305 19.51 15.76 15.63
N LYS A 306 19.80 16.37 16.78
CA LYS A 306 18.92 17.40 17.37
C LYS A 306 18.70 18.58 16.41
N ARG A 307 19.76 19.09 15.76
CA ARG A 307 19.62 20.17 14.76
C ARG A 307 18.72 19.79 13.59
N VAL A 308 18.81 18.55 13.11
CA VAL A 308 17.92 18.03 12.05
C VAL A 308 16.48 17.89 12.54
N GLU A 309 16.25 17.45 13.78
CA GLU A 309 14.92 17.39 14.39
C GLU A 309 14.31 18.79 14.59
N ASP A 310 15.09 19.77 15.08
CA ASP A 310 14.67 21.17 15.23
C ASP A 310 14.36 21.81 13.85
N GLU A 311 15.16 21.54 12.81
CA GLU A 311 14.90 21.96 11.42
C GLU A 311 13.64 21.32 10.82
N LEU A 312 13.40 20.05 11.10
CA LEU A 312 12.24 19.30 10.59
C LEU A 312 10.96 19.85 11.22
N LEU A 313 10.94 20.07 12.54
CA LEU A 313 9.84 20.72 13.24
C LEU A 313 9.58 22.15 12.73
N ALA A 314 10.62 22.89 12.35
CA ALA A 314 10.45 24.21 11.72
C ALA A 314 9.81 24.11 10.32
N LYS A 315 10.22 23.14 9.51
CA LYS A 315 9.63 22.88 8.18
C LYS A 315 8.18 22.38 8.28
N GLU A 316 7.87 21.53 9.25
CA GLU A 316 6.49 21.09 9.52
C GLU A 316 5.56 22.25 9.89
N ARG A 317 6.01 23.22 10.69
CA ARG A 317 5.23 24.44 10.98
C ARG A 317 4.92 25.22 9.70
N ILE A 318 5.93 25.46 8.87
CA ILE A 318 5.77 26.16 7.58
C ILE A 318 4.81 25.40 6.66
N ILE A 319 4.89 24.05 6.60
CA ILE A 319 3.96 23.23 5.82
C ILE A 319 2.51 23.42 6.33
N ASN A 320 2.29 23.34 7.65
CA ASN A 320 0.96 23.55 8.23
C ASN A 320 0.40 24.96 7.94
N GLU A 321 1.24 26.00 8.00
CA GLU A 321 0.87 27.38 7.62
C GLU A 321 0.55 27.52 6.13
N LYS A 322 1.23 26.80 5.24
CA LYS A 322 0.89 26.77 3.82
C LYS A 322 -0.39 25.98 3.56
N ASP A 323 -0.64 24.89 4.27
CA ASP A 323 -1.87 24.12 4.17
C ASP A 323 -3.10 24.89 4.65
N THR A 324 -3.01 25.71 5.70
CA THR A 324 -4.11 26.61 6.09
C THR A 324 -4.34 27.69 5.03
N MET A 325 -3.27 28.30 4.50
CA MET A 325 -3.38 29.29 3.42
C MET A 325 -3.97 28.70 2.13
N ILE A 326 -3.62 27.46 1.77
CA ILE A 326 -4.19 26.73 0.62
C ILE A 326 -5.69 26.47 0.84
N LYS A 327 -6.11 26.08 2.05
CA LYS A 327 -7.53 25.89 2.38
C LYS A 327 -8.32 27.20 2.27
N GLU A 328 -7.80 28.31 2.79
CA GLU A 328 -8.42 29.64 2.66
C GLU A 328 -8.54 30.09 1.19
N LEU A 329 -7.48 29.95 0.40
CA LEU A 329 -7.50 30.30 -1.03
C LEU A 329 -8.45 29.39 -1.83
N THR A 330 -8.59 28.12 -1.43
CA THR A 330 -9.53 27.17 -2.04
C THR A 330 -10.98 27.55 -1.73
N SER A 331 -11.30 27.99 -0.50
CA SER A 331 -12.63 28.53 -0.14
C SER A 331 -12.97 29.75 -0.99
N LYS A 332 -12.05 30.73 -1.06
CA LYS A 332 -12.23 31.95 -1.87
C LYS A 332 -12.41 31.66 -3.35
N ASN A 333 -11.69 30.68 -3.92
CA ASN A 333 -11.91 30.23 -5.30
C ASN A 333 -13.31 29.61 -5.49
N LEU A 334 -13.80 28.82 -4.54
CA LEU A 334 -15.13 28.24 -4.60
C LEU A 334 -16.23 29.31 -4.48
N GLU A 335 -16.06 30.30 -3.60
CA GLU A 335 -16.93 31.47 -3.46
C GLU A 335 -16.96 32.30 -4.76
N MET A 336 -15.79 32.58 -5.36
CA MET A 336 -15.69 33.28 -6.65
C MET A 336 -16.34 32.47 -7.78
N GLN A 337 -16.16 31.16 -7.85
CA GLN A 337 -16.82 30.33 -8.86
C GLN A 337 -18.34 30.33 -8.70
N GLN A 338 -18.87 30.36 -7.47
CA GLN A 338 -20.31 30.52 -7.23
C GLN A 338 -20.83 31.88 -7.72
N GLN A 339 -20.06 32.96 -7.53
CA GLN A 339 -20.40 34.29 -8.06
C GLN A 339 -20.38 34.32 -9.61
N ILE A 340 -19.38 33.69 -10.24
CA ILE A 340 -19.31 33.55 -11.71
C ILE A 340 -20.55 32.81 -12.23
N ASN A 341 -20.87 31.65 -11.68
CA ASN A 341 -22.03 30.84 -12.09
C ASN A 341 -23.36 31.61 -11.91
N ALA A 342 -23.48 32.47 -10.89
CA ALA A 342 -24.65 33.32 -10.68
C ALA A 342 -24.75 34.42 -11.76
N LEU A 343 -23.64 35.11 -12.07
CA LEU A 343 -23.58 36.13 -13.11
C LEU A 343 -23.82 35.55 -14.51
N GLU A 344 -23.34 34.33 -14.80
CA GLU A 344 -23.63 33.61 -16.05
C GLU A 344 -25.14 33.34 -16.20
N SER A 345 -25.82 32.97 -15.10
CA SER A 345 -27.28 32.78 -15.07
C SER A 345 -28.03 34.10 -15.33
N GLU A 346 -27.61 35.21 -14.70
CA GLU A 346 -28.19 36.54 -14.94
C GLU A 346 -27.97 37.00 -16.40
N VAL A 347 -26.79 36.76 -16.97
CA VAL A 347 -26.50 37.05 -18.39
C VAL A 347 -27.38 36.21 -19.32
N ALA A 348 -27.60 34.92 -19.02
CA ALA A 348 -28.52 34.09 -19.79
C ALA A 348 -29.95 34.65 -19.75
N VAL A 349 -30.47 35.00 -18.57
CA VAL A 349 -31.81 35.63 -18.41
C VAL A 349 -31.88 36.97 -19.14
N LYS A 350 -30.83 37.80 -19.08
CA LYS A 350 -30.76 39.07 -19.80
C LYS A 350 -30.82 38.88 -21.32
N ASN A 351 -30.08 37.93 -21.87
CA ASN A 351 -30.11 37.60 -23.30
C ASN A 351 -31.50 37.12 -23.73
N ASP A 352 -32.13 36.27 -22.90
CA ASP A 352 -33.49 35.77 -23.12
C ASP A 352 -34.55 36.91 -23.14
N LEU A 353 -34.41 37.88 -22.23
CA LEU A 353 -35.25 39.09 -22.20
C LEU A 353 -34.98 40.01 -23.40
N GLN A 354 -33.73 40.16 -23.83
CA GLN A 354 -33.34 40.96 -24.99
C GLN A 354 -33.88 40.34 -26.30
N ASN A 355 -33.86 39.02 -26.44
CA ASN A 355 -34.50 38.30 -27.55
C ASN A 355 -36.02 38.50 -27.56
N LYS A 356 -36.68 38.43 -26.40
CA LYS A 356 -38.13 38.70 -26.25
C LYS A 356 -38.47 40.16 -26.58
N LEU A 357 -37.61 41.11 -26.21
CA LEU A 357 -37.78 42.54 -26.54
C LEU A 357 -37.71 42.75 -28.07
N ALA A 358 -36.70 42.19 -28.74
CA ALA A 358 -36.55 42.31 -30.19
C ALA A 358 -37.76 41.73 -30.95
N LEU A 359 -38.24 40.55 -30.56
CA LEU A 359 -39.43 39.93 -31.15
C LEU A 359 -40.71 40.74 -30.87
N ALA A 360 -40.82 41.38 -29.69
CA ALA A 360 -41.92 42.29 -29.41
C ALA A 360 -41.85 43.58 -30.26
N GLN A 361 -40.66 44.11 -30.53
CA GLN A 361 -40.45 45.25 -31.42
C GLN A 361 -40.83 44.91 -32.88
N GLU A 362 -40.42 43.75 -33.39
CA GLU A 362 -40.80 43.24 -34.72
C GLU A 362 -42.33 43.08 -34.86
N LEU A 363 -43.01 42.64 -33.80
CA LEU A 363 -44.47 42.56 -33.77
C LEU A 363 -45.15 43.94 -33.74
N ILE A 364 -44.59 44.91 -33.01
CA ILE A 364 -45.08 46.29 -33.00
C ILE A 364 -44.93 46.94 -34.39
N GLU A 365 -43.79 46.73 -35.05
CA GLU A 365 -43.53 47.19 -36.41
C GLU A 365 -44.57 46.60 -37.39
N LYS A 366 -44.77 45.28 -37.38
CA LYS A 366 -45.80 44.60 -38.19
C LYS A 366 -47.23 45.09 -37.93
N ILE A 367 -47.56 45.42 -36.68
CA ILE A 367 -48.87 46.00 -36.32
C ILE A 367 -48.98 47.46 -36.80
N SER A 368 -47.89 48.23 -36.78
CA SER A 368 -47.85 49.58 -37.33
C SER A 368 -48.05 49.57 -38.85
N ASP A 369 -47.36 48.67 -39.55
CA ASP A 369 -47.51 48.40 -40.99
C ASP A 369 -48.96 48.05 -41.36
N ALA A 370 -49.57 47.13 -40.61
CA ALA A 370 -50.96 46.73 -40.81
C ALA A 370 -51.93 47.87 -40.53
N LYS A 371 -51.68 48.69 -39.50
CA LYS A 371 -52.48 49.89 -39.19
C LYS A 371 -52.38 50.93 -40.32
N GLU A 372 -51.19 51.18 -40.87
CA GLU A 372 -51.01 52.16 -41.95
C GLU A 372 -51.73 51.71 -43.23
N ARG A 373 -51.70 50.42 -43.56
CA ARG A 373 -52.47 49.85 -44.68
C ARG A 373 -53.97 50.00 -44.47
N LEU A 374 -54.49 49.58 -43.31
CA LEU A 374 -55.91 49.72 -42.96
C LEU A 374 -56.37 51.19 -42.94
N GLN A 375 -55.50 52.12 -42.54
CA GLN A 375 -55.80 53.54 -42.58
C GLN A 375 -55.92 54.05 -44.03
N LYS A 376 -55.01 53.67 -44.93
CA LYS A 376 -55.09 54.02 -46.37
C LYS A 376 -56.30 53.38 -47.06
N GLU A 377 -56.65 52.15 -46.69
CA GLU A 377 -57.88 51.49 -47.14
C GLU A 377 -59.13 52.24 -46.67
N LEU A 378 -59.14 52.71 -45.41
CA LEU A 378 -60.25 53.50 -44.86
C LEU A 378 -60.36 54.90 -45.50
N GLU A 379 -59.23 55.58 -45.74
CA GLU A 379 -59.16 56.85 -46.46
C GLU A 379 -59.72 56.67 -47.89
N THR A 380 -59.25 55.64 -48.62
CA THR A 380 -59.75 55.30 -49.97
C THR A 380 -61.25 54.98 -49.98
N ALA A 381 -61.75 54.25 -48.98
CA ALA A 381 -63.17 53.95 -48.83
C ALA A 381 -64.00 55.20 -48.48
N SER A 382 -63.45 56.13 -47.71
CA SER A 382 -64.09 57.41 -47.38
C SER A 382 -64.22 58.30 -48.61
N ASP A 383 -63.15 58.43 -49.40
CA ASP A 383 -63.16 59.19 -50.65
C ASP A 383 -64.19 58.63 -51.65
N TYR A 384 -64.25 57.29 -51.77
CA TYR A 384 -65.25 56.62 -52.62
C TYR A 384 -66.69 56.86 -52.14
N LEU A 385 -66.95 56.82 -50.83
CA LEU A 385 -68.28 57.13 -50.29
C LEU A 385 -68.68 58.58 -50.58
N LEU A 386 -67.75 59.52 -50.45
CA LEU A 386 -67.98 60.95 -50.69
C LEU A 386 -68.25 61.22 -52.19
N GLU A 387 -67.53 60.55 -53.09
CA GLU A 387 -67.78 60.61 -54.54
C GLU A 387 -69.16 60.02 -54.91
N GLN A 388 -69.61 58.95 -54.24
CA GLN A 388 -70.93 58.36 -54.44
C GLN A 388 -72.06 59.19 -53.82
N GLU A 389 -71.82 59.88 -52.70
CA GLU A 389 -72.75 60.86 -52.14
C GLU A 389 -72.94 62.03 -53.11
N GLU A 390 -71.86 62.58 -53.67
CA GLU A 390 -71.94 63.61 -54.72
C GLU A 390 -72.75 63.15 -55.94
N LYS A 391 -72.50 61.93 -56.44
CA LYS A 391 -73.24 61.35 -57.59
C LYS A 391 -74.73 61.21 -57.27
N THR A 392 -75.06 60.72 -56.07
CA THR A 392 -76.44 60.54 -55.59
C THR A 392 -77.14 61.89 -55.42
N HIS A 393 -76.47 62.89 -54.86
CA HIS A 393 -76.99 64.25 -54.71
C HIS A 393 -77.27 64.91 -56.07
N LYS A 394 -76.33 64.79 -57.04
CA LYS A 394 -76.53 65.28 -58.42
C LYS A 394 -77.71 64.59 -59.10
N ALA A 395 -77.84 63.26 -58.96
CA ALA A 395 -78.98 62.51 -59.49
C ALA A 395 -80.32 62.98 -58.87
N ASN A 396 -80.37 63.14 -57.54
CA ASN A 396 -81.56 63.63 -56.82
C ASN A 396 -81.97 65.04 -57.27
N LEU A 397 -81.02 65.96 -57.50
CA LEU A 397 -81.31 67.28 -58.06
C LEU A 397 -81.92 67.18 -59.47
N THR A 398 -81.37 66.34 -60.35
CA THR A 398 -81.95 66.16 -61.70
C THR A 398 -83.34 65.53 -61.67
N ALA A 399 -83.59 64.57 -60.77
CA ALA A 399 -84.91 63.98 -60.58
C ALA A 399 -85.94 65.00 -60.06
N LEU A 400 -85.53 65.92 -59.17
CA LEU A 400 -86.40 66.96 -58.61
C LEU A 400 -86.79 68.01 -59.66
N GLU A 401 -85.87 68.42 -60.53
CA GLU A 401 -86.17 69.34 -61.64
C GLU A 401 -87.03 68.66 -62.72
N LEU A 402 -86.82 67.36 -63.02
CA LEU A 402 -87.71 66.59 -63.89
C LEU A 402 -89.14 66.47 -63.32
N LEU A 403 -89.28 66.21 -62.02
CA LEU A 403 -90.59 66.18 -61.34
C LEU A 403 -91.31 67.54 -61.40
N LYS A 404 -90.56 68.65 -61.30
CA LYS A 404 -91.08 70.00 -61.45
C LYS A 404 -91.60 70.25 -62.87
N GLN A 405 -90.82 69.91 -63.90
CA GLN A 405 -91.24 70.01 -65.31
C GLN A 405 -92.48 69.15 -65.61
N LEU A 406 -92.55 67.94 -65.05
CA LEU A 406 -93.70 67.05 -65.19
C LEU A 406 -94.97 67.70 -64.60
N LYS A 407 -94.87 68.29 -63.41
CA LYS A 407 -95.97 69.01 -62.75
C LYS A 407 -96.39 70.27 -63.51
N GLU A 408 -95.45 70.98 -64.14
CA GLU A 408 -95.76 72.13 -65.00
C GLU A 408 -96.57 71.70 -66.24
N ALA A 409 -96.19 70.59 -66.88
CA ALA A 409 -96.95 69.99 -67.98
C ALA A 409 -98.33 69.43 -67.56
N GLU A 410 -98.45 68.84 -66.37
CA GLU A 410 -99.76 68.40 -65.81
C GLU A 410 -100.74 69.57 -65.67
N ASN A 411 -100.27 70.75 -65.22
CA ASN A 411 -101.10 71.95 -65.12
C ASN A 411 -101.53 72.47 -66.50
N GLU A 412 -100.64 72.46 -67.50
CA GLU A 412 -100.98 72.86 -68.87
C GLU A 412 -102.05 71.93 -69.48
N ILE A 413 -101.90 70.62 -69.30
CA ILE A 413 -102.87 69.61 -69.73
C ILE A 413 -104.25 69.86 -69.10
N GLU A 414 -104.32 70.25 -67.82
CA GLU A 414 -105.59 70.53 -67.16
C GLU A 414 -106.27 71.81 -67.69
N MET A 415 -105.50 72.88 -67.96
CA MET A 415 -106.04 74.08 -68.62
C MET A 415 -106.58 73.77 -70.02
N LEU A 416 -105.88 72.93 -70.79
CA LEU A 416 -106.32 72.51 -72.12
C LEU A 416 -107.61 71.67 -72.08
N LYS A 417 -107.77 70.78 -71.09
CA LYS A 417 -109.04 70.05 -70.87
C LYS A 417 -110.20 71.02 -70.65
N GLN A 418 -110.04 72.00 -69.76
CA GLN A 418 -111.10 72.96 -69.46
C GLN A 418 -111.55 73.74 -70.70
N TYR A 419 -110.60 74.18 -71.54
CA TYR A 419 -110.90 74.88 -72.79
C TYR A 419 -111.70 74.01 -73.80
N VAL A 420 -111.40 72.70 -73.87
CA VAL A 420 -112.16 71.75 -74.71
C VAL A 420 -113.59 71.52 -74.18
N ILE A 421 -113.80 71.55 -72.86
CA ILE A 421 -115.13 71.42 -72.25
C ILE A 421 -115.99 72.64 -72.60
N ASP A 422 -115.45 73.85 -72.38
CA ASP A 422 -116.15 75.12 -72.67
C ASP A 422 -116.57 75.22 -74.15
N LEU A 423 -115.69 74.86 -75.08
CA LEU A 423 -115.98 74.88 -76.52
C LEU A 423 -117.12 73.92 -76.91
N LYS A 424 -117.13 72.69 -76.36
CA LYS A 424 -118.16 71.68 -76.68
C LYS A 424 -119.57 72.12 -76.28
N SER A 425 -119.70 72.95 -75.25
CA SER A 425 -121.01 73.39 -74.73
C SER A 425 -121.84 74.25 -75.71
N ARG A 426 -121.20 74.95 -76.67
CA ARG A 426 -121.83 76.10 -77.37
C ARG A 426 -122.48 75.79 -78.73
N ILE A 427 -122.34 74.58 -79.27
CA ILE A 427 -122.55 74.31 -80.73
C ILE A 427 -123.81 73.46 -81.02
N ALA A 428 -124.46 72.87 -80.02
CA ALA A 428 -125.49 71.83 -80.23
C ALA A 428 -126.91 72.35 -80.55
N ILE A 429 -127.18 72.74 -81.80
CA ILE A 429 -128.51 73.13 -82.33
C ILE A 429 -129.06 72.02 -83.26
N TYR A 430 -130.36 71.72 -83.19
CA TYR A 430 -131.10 70.82 -84.11
C TYR A 430 -131.59 71.59 -85.35
N ILE A 431 -131.56 70.98 -86.54
CA ILE A 431 -131.90 71.65 -87.81
C ILE A 431 -133.02 70.84 -88.51
N PRO A 432 -134.22 71.41 -88.73
CA PRO A 432 -135.33 70.71 -89.37
C PRO A 432 -135.19 70.66 -90.90
N ALA A 433 -135.81 69.65 -91.50
CA ALA A 433 -136.13 69.59 -92.91
C ALA A 433 -137.00 70.79 -93.32
N ARG A 434 -136.67 71.41 -94.46
CA ARG A 434 -137.29 72.69 -94.87
C ARG A 434 -138.75 72.59 -95.31
N ASP A 435 -139.23 71.39 -95.60
CA ASP A 435 -140.53 71.17 -96.22
C ASP A 435 -141.51 70.43 -95.27
N ASP A 436 -140.98 69.85 -94.19
CA ASP A 436 -141.75 69.12 -93.17
C ASP A 436 -142.22 70.08 -92.05
N ILE A 437 -143.53 70.23 -91.89
CA ILE A 437 -144.14 71.11 -90.88
C ILE A 437 -144.02 70.52 -89.47
N ILE A 438 -144.01 69.19 -89.36
CA ILE A 438 -143.88 68.45 -88.11
C ILE A 438 -142.43 68.60 -87.59
N ASP A 439 -141.44 68.43 -88.47
CA ASP A 439 -140.02 68.55 -88.13
C ASP A 439 -139.66 69.97 -87.68
N LYS A 440 -140.16 71.00 -88.38
CA LYS A 440 -139.99 72.41 -87.95
C LYS A 440 -140.49 72.65 -86.53
N LYS A 441 -141.67 72.16 -86.19
CA LYS A 441 -142.24 72.31 -84.84
C LYS A 441 -141.49 71.47 -83.80
N LEU A 442 -141.04 70.26 -84.17
CA LEU A 442 -140.22 69.43 -83.29
C LEU A 442 -138.83 70.06 -83.02
N ALA A 443 -138.21 70.65 -84.04
CA ALA A 443 -136.96 71.40 -83.92
C ALA A 443 -137.11 72.69 -83.10
N GLU A 444 -138.19 73.44 -83.30
CA GLU A 444 -138.53 74.62 -82.50
C GLU A 444 -138.68 74.26 -81.01
N TYR A 445 -139.25 73.09 -80.70
CA TYR A 445 -139.31 72.56 -79.35
C TYR A 445 -137.93 72.13 -78.83
N ILE A 446 -137.23 71.22 -79.52
CA ILE A 446 -135.91 70.68 -79.12
C ILE A 446 -134.88 71.79 -78.90
N ASN A 447 -134.88 72.82 -79.74
CA ASN A 447 -133.94 73.94 -79.65
C ASN A 447 -134.24 74.92 -78.52
N ASN A 448 -135.49 74.99 -78.03
CA ASN A 448 -135.86 75.88 -76.93
C ASN A 448 -135.96 75.17 -75.58
N TYR A 449 -135.97 73.83 -75.56
CA TYR A 449 -135.95 73.03 -74.34
C TYR A 449 -134.73 73.39 -73.45
N PRO A 450 -134.86 73.41 -72.10
CA PRO A 450 -133.75 73.79 -71.22
C PRO A 450 -132.53 72.86 -71.32
N ASP A 451 -132.76 71.58 -71.59
CA ASP A 451 -131.76 70.50 -71.53
C ASP A 451 -131.41 69.95 -72.94
N ARG A 452 -131.10 70.88 -73.85
CA ARG A 452 -130.98 70.66 -75.32
C ARG A 452 -130.12 69.47 -75.73
N SER A 453 -129.02 69.24 -75.00
CA SER A 453 -128.05 68.18 -75.27
C SER A 453 -128.65 66.77 -75.12
N LYS A 454 -129.62 66.59 -74.22
CA LYS A 454 -130.30 65.31 -73.98
C LYS A 454 -131.37 65.06 -75.04
N LEU A 455 -132.23 66.04 -75.32
CA LEU A 455 -133.32 65.90 -76.29
C LEU A 455 -132.84 65.75 -77.74
N LYS A 456 -131.78 66.48 -78.15
CA LYS A 456 -131.24 66.41 -79.53
C LYS A 456 -130.74 65.01 -79.91
N ILE A 457 -130.28 64.21 -78.95
CA ILE A 457 -129.81 62.83 -79.18
C ILE A 457 -130.99 61.86 -79.29
N MET A 458 -132.12 62.14 -78.64
CA MET A 458 -133.23 61.19 -78.57
C MET A 458 -134.13 61.20 -79.80
N PHE A 459 -134.43 62.36 -80.43
CA PHE A 459 -135.22 62.40 -81.67
C PHE A 459 -134.34 62.35 -82.92
N MET A 460 -134.42 61.27 -83.69
CA MET A 460 -133.92 61.22 -85.08
C MET A 460 -135.09 61.07 -86.06
N ARG A 461 -135.12 61.90 -87.10
CA ARG A 461 -136.15 61.85 -88.15
C ARG A 461 -135.85 60.70 -89.11
N GLU A 462 -136.81 59.81 -89.33
CA GLU A 462 -136.72 58.77 -90.38
C GLU A 462 -137.46 59.21 -91.65
N SER A 463 -138.70 59.67 -91.49
CA SER A 463 -139.53 60.20 -92.57
C SER A 463 -140.48 61.27 -92.04
N GLU A 464 -141.24 61.91 -92.93
CA GLU A 464 -142.34 62.78 -92.50
C GLU A 464 -143.30 62.00 -91.59
N GLY A 465 -143.64 62.59 -90.45
CA GLY A 465 -144.48 61.99 -89.42
C GLY A 465 -143.92 60.73 -88.73
N VAL A 466 -142.67 60.30 -88.97
CA VAL A 466 -142.08 59.13 -88.30
C VAL A 466 -140.66 59.43 -87.81
N TYR A 467 -140.49 59.28 -86.50
CA TYR A 467 -139.27 59.61 -85.78
C TYR A 467 -138.85 58.42 -84.92
N GLN A 468 -137.55 58.25 -84.73
CA GLN A 468 -137.00 57.40 -83.70
C GLN A 468 -136.85 58.24 -82.43
N PHE A 469 -137.42 57.77 -81.30
CA PHE A 469 -137.20 58.31 -79.97
C PHE A 469 -136.44 57.29 -79.11
N GLY A 470 -135.15 57.54 -78.87
CA GLY A 470 -134.28 56.60 -78.15
C GLY A 470 -134.24 55.24 -78.85
N SER A 471 -134.64 54.16 -78.17
CA SER A 471 -134.73 52.83 -78.81
C SER A 471 -136.07 52.53 -79.50
N ARG A 472 -137.01 53.48 -79.59
CA ARG A 472 -138.39 53.26 -80.08
C ARG A 472 -138.66 54.02 -81.37
N ARG A 473 -139.49 53.45 -82.25
CA ARG A 473 -140.03 54.14 -83.43
C ARG A 473 -141.42 54.69 -83.10
N ILE A 474 -141.68 55.96 -83.41
CA ILE A 474 -142.92 56.66 -83.09
C ILE A 474 -143.49 57.40 -84.30
N CYS A 475 -144.82 57.43 -84.40
CA CYS A 475 -145.51 58.25 -85.39
C CYS A 475 -145.97 59.56 -84.74
N VAL A 476 -145.59 60.68 -85.34
CA VAL A 476 -145.81 62.04 -84.83
C VAL A 476 -146.75 62.76 -85.80
N ARG A 477 -147.73 63.51 -85.29
CA ARG A 477 -148.60 64.38 -86.09
C ARG A 477 -148.74 65.75 -85.43
N VAL A 478 -148.93 66.78 -86.22
CA VAL A 478 -149.38 68.09 -85.72
C VAL A 478 -150.89 68.19 -85.91
N ASP A 479 -151.61 68.53 -84.84
CA ASP A 479 -153.08 68.70 -84.85
C ASP A 479 -153.40 69.97 -84.05
N LYS A 480 -153.99 70.97 -84.73
CA LYS A 480 -154.17 72.35 -84.23
C LYS A 480 -152.92 72.90 -83.53
N GLU A 481 -151.81 72.95 -84.29
CA GLU A 481 -150.47 73.39 -83.88
C GLU A 481 -149.76 72.56 -82.79
N LYS A 482 -150.47 71.68 -82.06
CA LYS A 482 -149.86 70.81 -81.05
C LYS A 482 -149.24 69.56 -81.66
N ILE A 483 -148.03 69.25 -81.24
CA ILE A 483 -147.33 68.00 -81.57
C ILE A 483 -147.95 66.87 -80.73
N ASN A 484 -148.48 65.86 -81.40
CA ASN A 484 -149.14 64.71 -80.81
C ASN A 484 -148.48 63.41 -81.30
N ILE A 485 -148.09 62.54 -80.38
CA ILE A 485 -147.38 61.29 -80.65
C ILE A 485 -148.35 60.11 -80.50
N ARG A 486 -148.40 59.23 -81.52
CA ARG A 486 -149.22 58.02 -81.50
C ARG A 486 -148.64 57.01 -80.51
N VAL A 487 -149.47 56.55 -79.59
CA VAL A 487 -149.15 55.45 -78.66
C VAL A 487 -150.22 54.34 -78.74
N GLY A 488 -149.98 53.23 -78.05
CA GLY A 488 -150.74 51.97 -78.21
C GLY A 488 -152.25 52.04 -77.94
N GLY A 489 -152.76 53.12 -77.35
CA GLY A 489 -154.20 53.35 -77.11
C GLY A 489 -154.76 54.68 -77.62
N GLY A 490 -153.96 55.54 -78.27
CA GLY A 490 -154.39 56.89 -78.62
C GLY A 490 -153.26 57.80 -79.09
N TYR A 491 -153.37 59.10 -78.80
CA TYR A 491 -152.32 60.09 -78.98
C TYR A 491 -152.04 60.79 -77.64
N LEU A 492 -150.77 61.02 -77.33
CA LEU A 492 -150.32 61.89 -76.22
C LEU A 492 -149.72 63.18 -76.79
N SER A 493 -149.65 64.23 -75.99
CA SER A 493 -148.81 65.40 -76.34
C SER A 493 -147.31 65.05 -76.28
N LEU A 494 -146.48 65.89 -76.90
CA LEU A 494 -145.03 65.76 -76.85
C LEU A 494 -144.49 65.83 -75.41
N ASP A 495 -145.03 66.72 -74.57
CA ASP A 495 -144.60 66.91 -73.18
C ASP A 495 -144.87 65.64 -72.34
N GLU A 496 -146.10 65.13 -72.35
CA GLU A 496 -146.49 63.90 -71.64
C GLU A 496 -145.68 62.68 -72.10
N PHE A 497 -145.43 62.58 -73.41
CA PHE A 497 -144.62 61.51 -73.97
C PHE A 497 -143.16 61.58 -73.48
N LEU A 498 -142.58 62.79 -73.38
CA LEU A 498 -141.23 62.99 -72.88
C LEU A 498 -141.11 62.60 -71.40
N ASP A 499 -142.02 63.05 -70.54
CA ASP A 499 -141.97 62.73 -69.11
C ASP A 499 -142.10 61.21 -68.85
N ILE A 500 -142.94 60.52 -69.61
CA ILE A 500 -143.16 59.07 -69.45
C ILE A 500 -141.96 58.26 -69.97
N TYR A 501 -141.39 58.61 -71.12
CA TYR A 501 -140.43 57.73 -71.82
C TYR A 501 -138.95 58.18 -71.71
N THR A 502 -138.63 59.46 -71.52
CA THR A 502 -137.24 59.93 -71.42
C THR A 502 -136.45 59.23 -70.30
N PRO A 503 -136.98 59.05 -69.07
CA PRO A 503 -136.25 58.35 -68.01
C PRO A 503 -135.95 56.88 -68.36
N GLN A 504 -136.91 56.21 -69.04
CA GLN A 504 -136.78 54.80 -69.43
C GLN A 504 -135.72 54.57 -70.51
N GLU A 505 -135.55 55.53 -71.42
CA GLU A 505 -134.54 55.45 -72.48
C GLU A 505 -133.15 55.90 -71.97
N LEU A 506 -133.08 56.85 -71.03
CA LEU A 506 -131.83 57.24 -70.34
C LEU A 506 -131.21 56.06 -69.58
N GLU A 507 -131.99 55.33 -68.79
CA GLU A 507 -131.48 54.18 -68.02
C GLU A 507 -130.89 53.07 -68.93
N ARG A 508 -131.47 52.88 -70.13
CA ARG A 508 -130.93 51.94 -71.12
C ARG A 508 -129.64 52.42 -71.77
N LEU A 509 -129.44 53.74 -71.86
CA LEU A 509 -128.26 54.34 -72.47
C LEU A 509 -127.05 54.28 -71.52
N GLU A 510 -127.23 54.64 -70.25
CA GLU A 510 -126.16 54.61 -69.24
C GLU A 510 -125.58 53.20 -69.02
N ARG A 511 -126.39 52.15 -69.16
CA ARG A 511 -125.96 50.74 -69.03
C ARG A 511 -125.02 50.26 -70.15
N LYS A 512 -124.71 51.10 -71.16
CA LYS A 512 -123.83 50.76 -72.30
C LYS A 512 -122.49 51.53 -72.35
N ASP A 513 -122.20 52.41 -71.41
CA ASP A 513 -120.96 53.20 -71.44
C ASP A 513 -119.70 52.34 -71.17
N PRO A 514 -118.71 52.28 -72.09
CA PRO A 514 -117.50 51.50 -71.91
C PRO A 514 -116.50 52.08 -70.89
N LEU A 515 -116.49 53.39 -70.63
CA LEU A 515 -115.47 54.03 -69.77
C LEU A 515 -115.53 53.52 -68.33
N LYS A 516 -116.74 53.28 -67.81
CA LYS A 516 -116.97 52.88 -66.41
C LYS A 516 -116.35 51.51 -66.07
N LYS A 517 -116.13 50.64 -67.07
CA LYS A 517 -115.45 49.34 -66.92
C LYS A 517 -113.92 49.43 -66.86
N PHE A 518 -113.32 50.58 -67.21
CA PHE A 518 -111.87 50.75 -67.21
C PHE A 518 -111.35 51.21 -65.84
N SER A 519 -112.03 52.18 -65.23
CA SER A 519 -111.69 52.71 -63.89
C SER A 519 -111.68 51.64 -62.80
N GLU A 520 -112.59 50.67 -62.87
CA GLU A 520 -112.74 49.58 -61.90
C GLU A 520 -111.54 48.62 -61.88
N LYS A 521 -110.83 48.45 -63.01
CA LYS A 521 -109.64 47.60 -63.09
C LYS A 521 -108.36 48.28 -62.59
N VAL A 522 -108.22 49.59 -62.78
CA VAL A 522 -107.00 50.33 -62.40
C VAL A 522 -106.82 50.42 -60.88
N ALA A 523 -107.93 50.45 -60.12
CA ALA A 523 -107.90 50.52 -58.65
C ALA A 523 -107.26 49.29 -57.99
N ILE A 524 -107.32 48.12 -58.63
CA ILE A 524 -106.85 46.84 -58.05
C ILE A 524 -105.31 46.72 -58.09
N GLN A 525 -104.63 47.47 -58.96
CA GLN A 525 -103.21 47.26 -59.25
C GLN A 525 -102.24 48.05 -58.34
N LYS A 526 -102.73 48.96 -57.48
CA LYS A 526 -101.89 49.81 -56.61
C LYS A 526 -101.59 49.22 -55.22
N THR A 527 -102.02 47.99 -54.92
CA THR A 527 -101.97 47.40 -53.56
C THR A 527 -100.96 46.25 -53.40
N LEU A 528 -100.16 45.92 -54.43
CA LEU A 528 -99.38 44.67 -54.50
C LEU A 528 -97.93 44.81 -55.00
N VAL A 529 -97.30 45.98 -54.86
CA VAL A 529 -95.85 46.15 -55.12
C VAL A 529 -95.23 46.96 -53.99
N GLY A 530 -94.45 46.29 -53.13
CA GLY A 530 -93.78 46.96 -52.00
C GLY A 530 -93.29 46.02 -50.89
N ASN A 531 -92.33 45.14 -51.19
CA ASN A 531 -91.33 44.62 -50.24
C ASN A 531 -90.39 43.61 -50.94
N GLU A 532 -89.23 44.06 -51.39
CA GLU A 532 -88.05 43.21 -51.66
C GLU A 532 -86.78 43.89 -51.16
N ILE A 533 -85.71 43.10 -50.98
CA ILE A 533 -84.37 43.41 -50.40
C ILE A 533 -84.21 43.03 -48.92
N ARG A 534 -83.92 41.73 -48.69
CA ARG A 534 -82.64 41.27 -48.11
C ARG A 534 -82.59 39.73 -48.07
N GLU A 535 -81.77 39.14 -48.93
CA GLU A 535 -81.38 37.73 -48.80
C GLU A 535 -80.25 37.59 -47.77
N SER A 536 -80.35 36.60 -46.89
CA SER A 536 -79.22 36.12 -46.10
C SER A 536 -79.42 34.64 -45.72
N SER A 537 -78.47 33.80 -46.10
CA SER A 537 -78.43 32.34 -45.92
C SER A 537 -77.02 31.83 -46.33
N PRO A 538 -76.61 30.57 -46.08
CA PRO A 538 -77.42 29.42 -45.63
C PRO A 538 -76.85 28.51 -44.51
N ILE A 539 -77.77 27.80 -43.84
CA ILE A 539 -77.76 26.34 -43.51
C ILE A 539 -76.86 25.76 -42.38
N ARG A 540 -77.48 24.76 -41.71
CA ARG A 540 -76.97 23.87 -40.65
C ARG A 540 -76.12 22.68 -41.15
N SER A 541 -75.36 22.11 -40.23
CA SER A 541 -74.82 20.73 -40.23
C SER A 541 -75.87 19.62 -40.46
N PRO A 542 -75.45 18.37 -40.80
CA PRO A 542 -75.43 17.33 -39.75
C PRO A 542 -74.42 16.11 -39.88
N VAL A 543 -73.87 15.69 -38.73
CA VAL A 543 -73.82 14.29 -38.18
C VAL A 543 -72.97 13.14 -38.81
N ARG A 544 -72.04 12.61 -37.96
CA ARG A 544 -71.48 11.21 -37.81
C ARG A 544 -70.94 10.38 -39.00
N GLY A 545 -69.80 9.68 -38.77
CA GLY A 545 -69.54 8.36 -39.39
C GLY A 545 -68.11 7.75 -39.31
N SER A 546 -67.82 6.97 -38.26
CA SER A 546 -66.89 5.81 -38.17
C SER A 546 -65.64 5.62 -39.08
N GLY A 547 -64.51 5.21 -38.47
CA GLY A 547 -63.69 4.08 -38.98
C GLY A 547 -62.16 4.26 -39.15
N ASN A 548 -61.41 3.18 -38.83
CA ASN A 548 -60.06 2.75 -39.27
C ASN A 548 -59.35 3.56 -40.40
N SER A 549 -58.02 3.66 -40.51
CA SER A 549 -56.84 3.22 -39.72
C SER A 549 -55.59 3.94 -40.33
N THR A 550 -54.29 3.66 -40.13
CA THR A 550 -53.52 2.53 -39.56
C THR A 550 -52.25 3.09 -38.86
N ALA A 551 -51.08 2.42 -38.93
CA ALA A 551 -49.83 2.90 -38.33
C ALA A 551 -48.58 2.51 -39.16
N GLY A 552 -47.50 3.29 -39.02
CA GLY A 552 -46.17 3.11 -39.63
C GLY A 552 -45.57 4.47 -40.07
N LEU A 553 -44.26 4.73 -40.00
CA LEU A 553 -43.12 3.92 -39.55
C LEU A 553 -41.92 4.81 -39.13
N SER A 554 -40.88 4.19 -38.54
CA SER A 554 -39.48 4.65 -38.38
C SER A 554 -39.13 5.94 -37.59
N SER A 555 -38.60 5.73 -36.37
CA SER A 555 -37.59 6.54 -35.64
C SER A 555 -36.19 6.45 -36.32
N PRO A 556 -35.04 7.02 -35.82
CA PRO A 556 -34.56 7.25 -34.43
C PRO A 556 -34.07 8.71 -34.19
N MET A 557 -33.28 9.16 -33.19
CA MET A 557 -32.53 8.63 -32.02
C MET A 557 -32.83 9.51 -30.77
N SER A 558 -32.61 9.15 -29.49
CA SER A 558 -31.40 8.76 -28.70
C SER A 558 -30.39 9.92 -28.50
N LYS A 559 -29.95 10.33 -27.28
CA LYS A 559 -30.03 9.79 -25.88
C LYS A 559 -30.13 11.02 -24.91
N SER A 560 -30.35 10.98 -23.60
CA SER A 560 -30.45 9.96 -22.51
C SER A 560 -31.53 10.49 -21.50
N ASN A 561 -31.60 10.38 -20.15
CA ASN A 561 -30.93 9.78 -18.96
C ASN A 561 -31.95 9.94 -17.78
N ARG A 562 -31.90 9.42 -16.53
CA ARG A 562 -31.10 8.47 -15.71
C ARG A 562 -32.02 8.02 -14.53
N SER A 563 -31.48 7.39 -13.46
CA SER A 563 -32.15 7.08 -12.16
C SER A 563 -33.23 5.97 -12.21
N ILE A 564 -32.95 4.68 -11.94
CA ILE A 564 -32.45 3.99 -10.72
C ILE A 564 -33.50 3.82 -9.60
N ARG A 565 -33.97 2.57 -9.42
CA ARG A 565 -34.33 2.00 -8.11
C ARG A 565 -34.37 0.46 -8.13
N SER A 566 -34.07 -0.14 -6.97
CA SER A 566 -34.50 -1.48 -6.51
C SER A 566 -33.60 -2.71 -6.91
N PRO A 567 -33.77 -3.93 -6.31
CA PRO A 567 -32.71 -4.53 -5.46
C PRO A 567 -32.51 -6.08 -5.54
N LEU A 568 -31.71 -6.65 -4.61
CA LEU A 568 -31.75 -8.01 -3.96
C LEU A 568 -30.46 -8.89 -4.03
N LYS A 569 -30.01 -9.34 -2.83
CA LYS A 569 -29.37 -10.65 -2.48
C LYS A 569 -27.99 -10.99 -3.14
N LYS A 570 -27.09 -11.82 -2.56
CA LYS A 570 -27.10 -12.64 -1.31
C LYS A 570 -25.65 -12.87 -0.77
N GLN A 571 -25.58 -13.31 0.50
CA GLN A 571 -24.46 -13.91 1.27
C GLN A 571 -23.75 -15.13 0.59
N PRO A 572 -22.66 -15.76 1.14
CA PRO A 572 -22.12 -15.72 2.54
C PRO A 572 -20.57 -15.71 2.75
N SER A 573 -20.16 -15.76 4.04
CA SER A 573 -18.94 -16.45 4.59
C SER A 573 -17.54 -15.85 4.34
N LEU A 574 -16.51 -16.05 5.18
CA LEU A 574 -16.41 -16.65 6.54
C LEU A 574 -15.09 -16.21 7.24
N LYS A 575 -15.05 -16.39 8.57
CA LYS A 575 -13.92 -16.21 9.53
C LYS A 575 -13.55 -14.75 9.84
#